data_AF-A0A4R7UDL8-F1
#
_entry.id   AF-A0A4R7UDL8-F1
#
_cell.length_a   1.000
_cell.length_b   1.000
_cell.length_c   1.000
_cell.angle_alpha   90.00
_cell.angle_beta   90.00
_cell.angle_gamma   90.00
#
_symmetry.space_group_name_H-M   'P 1'
#
loop_
_entity.id
_entity.type
_entity.pdbx_description
1 polymer ?
#
loop_
_entity_poly.entity_id
_entity_poly.type
_entity_poly.pdbx_seq_one_letter_code
_entity_poly.pdbx_strand_id
1 'polypeptide(L)' 'MKNNKVSLACEICRRKNYTTNKSNQNAARLTVKKHCIHCQAHTLHKEEV' A
#
# COMPACT_ATOMS: atom_id res chain seq x y z
N MET A 1 -10.74 -15.60 12.56
CA MET A 1 -10.28 -15.47 11.16
C MET A 1 -9.72 -14.05 11.00
N LYS A 2 -8.39 -13.88 10.99
CA LYS A 2 -7.76 -12.55 10.94
C LYS A 2 -7.67 -12.08 9.49
N ASN A 3 -8.56 -11.18 9.08
CA ASN A 3 -8.44 -10.50 7.80
C ASN A 3 -7.38 -9.40 7.93
N ASN A 4 -6.12 -9.73 7.69
CA ASN A 4 -5.02 -8.77 7.64
C ASN A 4 -5.07 -7.94 6.34
N LYS A 5 -6.22 -7.34 6.01
CA LYS A 5 -6.31 -6.40 4.89
C LYS A 5 -5.59 -5.12 5.30
N VAL A 6 -4.57 -4.76 4.55
CA VAL A 6 -3.83 -3.51 4.69
C VAL A 6 -4.07 -2.65 3.46
N SER A 7 -4.18 -1.34 3.67
CA SER A 7 -4.30 -0.37 2.59
C SER A 7 -2.92 0.19 2.24
N LEU A 8 -2.68 0.45 0.97
CA LEU A 8 -1.45 1.02 0.44
C LEU A 8 -1.73 2.44 -0.03
N ALA A 9 -1.14 3.41 0.65
CA ALA A 9 -1.24 4.83 0.34
C ALA A 9 -0.02 5.29 -0.48
N CYS A 10 -0.25 6.08 -1.53
CA CYS A 10 0.81 6.72 -2.30
C CYS A 10 1.59 7.72 -1.42
N GLU A 11 2.92 7.70 -1.46
CA GLU A 11 3.76 8.63 -0.70
C GLU A 11 3.57 10.10 -1.10
N ILE A 12 3.21 10.35 -2.37
CA ILE A 12 3.11 11.71 -2.92
C ILE A 12 1.72 12.29 -2.63
N CYS A 13 0.65 11.62 -3.06
CA CYS A 13 -0.71 12.14 -2.94
C CYS A 13 -1.48 11.62 -1.72
N ARG A 14 -0.89 10.72 -0.92
CA ARG A 14 -1.48 10.07 0.27
C ARG A 14 -2.83 9.38 0.03
N ARG A 15 -3.18 9.12 -1.23
CA ARG A 15 -4.39 8.39 -1.61
C ARG A 15 -4.19 6.90 -1.44
N LYS A 16 -5.15 6.24 -0.79
CA LYS A 16 -5.25 4.77 -0.70
C LYS A 16 -5.70 4.23 -2.05
N ASN A 17 -4.77 3.68 -2.83
CA ASN A 17 -5.05 3.19 -4.18
C ASN A 17 -5.16 1.66 -4.24
N TYR A 18 -4.55 0.95 -3.29
CA TYR A 18 -4.52 -0.51 -3.29
C TYR A 18 -4.86 -1.07 -1.92
N THR A 19 -5.50 -2.22 -1.89
CA THR A 19 -5.70 -3.03 -0.68
C THR A 19 -5.07 -4.39 -0.92
N THR A 20 -4.26 -4.85 0.03
CA THR A 20 -3.61 -6.17 -0.05
C THR A 20 -3.80 -6.92 1.25
N ASN A 21 -3.73 -8.25 1.20
CA ASN A 21 -3.76 -9.07 2.40
C ASN A 21 -2.31 -9.31 2.85
N LYS A 22 -1.95 -8.81 4.04
CA LYS A 22 -0.63 -8.99 4.61
C LYS A 22 -0.56 -10.31 5.36
N SER A 23 0.30 -11.23 4.91
CA SER A 23 0.61 -12.41 5.70
C SER A 23 1.33 -12.01 6.99
N ASN A 24 0.89 -12.56 8.13
CA ASN A 24 1.42 -12.26 9.46
C ASN A 24 2.92 -12.65 9.63
N GLN A 25 3.48 -13.40 8.67
CA GLN A 25 4.91 -13.75 8.64
C GLN A 25 5.82 -12.57 8.30
N ASN A 26 5.33 -11.58 7.56
CA ASN A 26 6.12 -10.41 7.18
C ASN A 26 5.72 -9.21 8.03
N ALA A 27 6.33 -9.06 9.21
CA ALA A 27 6.12 -7.92 10.10
C ALA A 27 6.67 -6.59 9.52
N ALA A 28 7.46 -6.64 8.44
CA ALA A 28 7.97 -5.45 7.76
C ALA A 28 6.83 -4.61 7.17
N ARG A 29 7.02 -3.28 7.15
CA ARG A 29 6.12 -2.35 6.44
C ARG A 29 6.15 -2.66 4.96
N LEU A 30 4.99 -2.93 4.36
CA LEU A 30 4.91 -3.15 2.91
C LEU A 30 5.13 -1.84 2.16
N THR A 31 6.11 -1.82 1.27
CA THR A 31 6.36 -0.71 0.35
C THR A 31 6.42 -1.24 -1.08
N VAL A 32 5.52 -0.78 -1.94
CA VAL A 32 5.39 -1.28 -3.32
C VAL A 32 5.43 -0.12 -4.29
N LYS A 33 6.30 -0.18 -5.31
CA LYS A 33 6.25 0.75 -6.44
C LYS A 33 5.11 0.37 -7.37
N LYS A 34 4.06 1.20 -7.41
CA LYS A 34 2.90 1.03 -8.30
C LYS A 34 2.56 2.34 -8.97
N HIS A 35 1.87 2.25 -10.09
CA HIS A 35 1.34 3.41 -10.77
C HIS A 35 0.25 4.06 -9.92
N CYS A 36 0.40 5.35 -9.62
CA CYS A 36 -0.65 6.13 -8.98
C CYS A 36 -1.46 6.86 -10.04
N ILE A 37 -2.74 6.54 -10.17
CA ILE A 37 -3.65 7.20 -11.12
C ILE A 37 -3.75 8.72 -10.89
N HIS A 38 -3.62 9.17 -9.63
CA HIS A 38 -3.69 10.59 -9.28
C HIS A 38 -2.41 11.36 -9.60
N CYS A 39 -1.25 10.70 -9.52
CA CYS A 39 0.04 11.31 -9.88
C CYS A 39 0.45 11.03 -11.33
N GLN A 40 -0.29 10.15 -12.02
CA GLN A 40 0.01 9.64 -13.37
C GLN A 40 1.45 9.09 -13.50
N ALA A 41 2.03 8.61 -12.41
CA ALA A 41 3.43 8.19 -12.32
C ALA A 41 3.57 6.96 -11.43
N HIS A 42 4.66 6.21 -11.61
CA HIS A 42 5.02 5.11 -10.71
C HIS A 42 5.62 5.66 -9.42
N THR A 43 4.88 5.53 -8.33
CA THR A 43 5.26 6.07 -7.02
C THR A 43 5.36 4.95 -5.99
N LEU A 44 6.10 5.21 -4.92
CA LEU A 44 6.14 4.34 -3.76
C LEU A 44 4.79 4.42 -3.03
N HIS A 45 4.13 3.28 -2.90
CA HIS A 45 2.97 3.12 -2.06
C HIS A 45 3.37 2.39 -0.79
N LYS A 46 3.06 2.97 0.37
CA LYS A 46 3.38 2.43 1.69
C LYS A 46 2.11 1.94 2.37
N GLU A 47 2.25 0.92 3.20
CA GLU A 47 1.20 0.49 4.12
C GLU A 47 0.73 1.66 5.00
N GLU A 48 -0.54 2.04 4.87
CA GLU A 48 -1.24 2.90 5.80
C GLU A 48 -2.22 2.01 6.57
N VAL A 49 -1.84 1.70 7.81
CA VAL A 49 -2.58 0.87 8.76
C VAL A 49 -3.84 1.60 9.23
#